data_AF-W4PCH2-F1
#
_entry.id   AF-W4PCH2-F1
#
_cell.length_a   1.000
_cell.length_b   1.000
_cell.length_c   1.000
_cell.angle_alpha   90.00
_cell.angle_beta   90.00
_cell.angle_gamma   90.00
#
_symmetry.space_group_name_H-M   'P 1'
#
loop_
_entity.id
_entity.type
_entity.pdbx_description
1 polymer ?
#
loop_
_entity_poly.entity_id
_entity_poly.type
_entity_poly.pdbx_seq_one_letter_code
_entity_poly.pdbx_strand_id
1 'polypeptide(L)'
;MARLAIRLERNLKKLDGYYKVLCLSAVDLNLRDLYPQVEKKRRQLEKVLSKYLFNILDAVFFLYANSKRINTTLKVMQILNIILIYLDNNYSLRVGKNKSIVHRFTEYTREIVFKKIRDEISVVLQTAPMDDNVQLETLYFLIILRSMNSKYHLSLLEIERYLRIRYNNDRTIKTFPKLNMLAVTILVYYFGNAKQFIDLKNLIVDHALKKINEIPANRRYISAEYIIFALDMAACPYIYPSKRIKFLQAVGVSRAEGKQIVNYMKEQKYMFTKWTSIDITKELNAKISQEVYS
;
A
#
# COMPACT_ATOMS: atom_id res chain seq x y z
N MET A 1 -9.88 -2.79 17.96
CA MET A 1 -9.55 -2.98 16.53
C MET A 1 -9.66 -4.43 16.06
N ALA A 2 -8.97 -5.42 16.65
CA ALA A 2 -9.06 -6.83 16.21
C ALA A 2 -10.50 -7.40 16.21
N ARG A 3 -11.28 -7.14 17.29
CA ARG A 3 -12.71 -7.51 17.34
C ARG A 3 -13.56 -6.86 16.25
N LEU A 4 -13.21 -5.64 15.82
CA LEU A 4 -13.89 -4.95 14.71
C LEU A 4 -13.59 -5.64 13.38
N ALA A 5 -12.33 -6.03 13.13
CA ALA A 5 -11.95 -6.76 11.92
C ALA A 5 -12.70 -8.09 11.80
N ILE A 6 -12.75 -8.89 12.88
CA ILE A 6 -13.47 -10.17 12.91
C ILE A 6 -14.97 -9.97 12.71
N ARG A 7 -15.56 -8.97 13.37
CA ARG A 7 -16.99 -8.66 13.24
C ARG A 7 -17.33 -8.17 11.82
N LEU A 8 -16.47 -7.34 11.24
CA LEU A 8 -16.59 -6.89 9.86
C LEU A 8 -16.59 -8.08 8.90
N GLU A 9 -15.59 -8.97 9.00
CA GLU A 9 -15.49 -10.14 8.12
C GLU A 9 -16.73 -11.04 8.22
N ARG A 10 -17.20 -11.31 9.45
CA ARG A 10 -18.43 -12.10 9.68
C ARG A 10 -19.66 -11.44 9.05
N ASN A 11 -19.82 -10.12 9.22
CA ASN A 11 -20.94 -9.38 8.67
C ASN A 11 -20.90 -9.37 7.13
N LEU A 12 -19.72 -9.17 6.54
CA LEU A 12 -19.52 -9.19 5.09
C LEU A 12 -19.80 -10.58 4.50
N LYS A 13 -19.40 -11.67 5.18
CA LYS A 13 -19.73 -13.05 4.77
C LYS A 13 -21.23 -13.33 4.82
N LYS A 14 -21.92 -12.86 5.88
CA LYS A 14 -23.38 -12.98 5.97
C LYS A 14 -24.08 -12.24 4.82
N LEU A 15 -23.68 -11.00 4.57
CA LEU A 15 -24.24 -10.20 3.47
C LEU A 15 -23.94 -10.84 2.11
N ASP A 16 -22.75 -11.39 1.92
CA ASP A 16 -22.35 -12.09 0.70
C ASP A 16 -23.26 -13.27 0.36
N GLY A 17 -23.66 -14.08 1.36
CA GLY A 17 -24.56 -15.21 1.14
C GLY A 17 -25.86 -14.79 0.45
N TYR A 18 -26.50 -13.73 0.94
CA TYR A 18 -27.73 -13.19 0.34
C TYR A 18 -27.48 -12.48 -0.99
N TYR A 19 -26.42 -11.67 -1.05
CA TYR A 19 -26.12 -10.83 -2.21
C TYR A 19 -25.69 -11.65 -3.43
N LYS A 20 -24.95 -12.76 -3.22
CA LYS A 20 -24.59 -13.71 -4.27
C LYS A 20 -25.83 -14.27 -4.95
N VAL A 21 -26.84 -14.70 -4.19
CA VAL A 21 -28.09 -15.25 -4.75
C VAL A 21 -28.78 -14.21 -5.65
N LEU A 22 -28.81 -12.95 -5.24
CA LEU A 22 -29.38 -11.85 -6.03
C LEU A 22 -28.58 -11.53 -7.30
N CYS A 23 -27.24 -11.62 -7.25
CA CYS A 23 -26.41 -11.44 -8.45
C CYS A 23 -26.57 -12.59 -9.45
N LEU A 24 -26.78 -13.82 -8.97
CA LEU A 24 -26.98 -14.99 -9.82
C LEU A 24 -28.38 -14.98 -10.47
N SER A 25 -29.41 -14.60 -9.73
CA SER A 25 -30.77 -14.50 -10.27
C SER A 25 -30.93 -13.41 -11.34
N ALA A 26 -30.05 -12.40 -11.35
CA ALA A 26 -30.00 -11.38 -12.39
C ALA A 26 -29.41 -11.88 -13.74
N VAL A 27 -28.80 -13.07 -13.76
CA VAL A 27 -28.17 -13.66 -14.96
C VAL A 27 -28.99 -14.85 -15.50
N ASP A 28 -29.89 -15.42 -14.69
CA ASP A 28 -30.72 -16.56 -15.08
C ASP A 28 -31.85 -16.12 -16.03
N LEU A 29 -31.84 -16.65 -17.26
CA LEU A 29 -32.80 -16.33 -18.33
C LEU A 29 -34.26 -16.66 -17.94
N ASN A 30 -34.47 -17.57 -17.00
CA ASN A 30 -35.79 -18.00 -16.56
C ASN A 30 -36.49 -17.01 -15.61
N LEU A 31 -35.79 -15.97 -15.14
CA LEU A 31 -36.30 -15.01 -14.15
C LEU A 31 -36.40 -13.57 -14.70
N ARG A 32 -36.47 -13.40 -16.02
CA ARG A 32 -36.49 -12.09 -16.70
C ARG A 32 -37.53 -11.11 -16.15
N ASP A 33 -38.72 -11.58 -15.81
CA ASP A 33 -39.81 -10.74 -15.29
C ASP A 33 -39.49 -10.12 -13.91
N LEU A 34 -38.58 -10.74 -13.15
CA LEU A 34 -38.16 -10.28 -11.82
C LEU A 34 -36.90 -9.42 -11.85
N TYR A 35 -36.25 -9.26 -13.01
CA TYR A 35 -35.01 -8.48 -13.13
C TYR A 35 -35.12 -7.04 -12.59
N PRO A 36 -36.20 -6.28 -12.85
CA PRO A 36 -36.32 -4.92 -12.32
C PRO A 36 -36.36 -4.91 -10.78
N GLN A 37 -36.99 -5.91 -10.17
CA GLN A 37 -37.11 -6.02 -8.71
C GLN A 37 -35.78 -6.47 -8.08
N VAL A 38 -35.09 -7.42 -8.71
CA VAL A 38 -33.77 -7.89 -8.30
C VAL A 38 -32.75 -6.76 -8.39
N GLU A 39 -32.75 -5.99 -9.47
CA GLU A 39 -31.83 -4.87 -9.64
C GLU A 39 -32.10 -3.76 -8.61
N LYS A 40 -33.38 -3.44 -8.35
CA LYS A 40 -33.76 -2.47 -7.31
C LYS A 40 -33.28 -2.90 -5.93
N LYS A 41 -33.48 -4.17 -5.55
CA LYS A 41 -32.97 -4.73 -4.28
C LYS A 41 -31.44 -4.72 -4.23
N ARG A 42 -30.76 -5.06 -5.33
CA ARG A 42 -29.29 -5.01 -5.44
C ARG A 42 -28.77 -3.61 -5.16
N ARG A 43 -29.32 -2.59 -5.82
CA ARG A 43 -28.95 -1.18 -5.59
C ARG A 43 -29.23 -0.71 -4.17
N GLN A 44 -30.34 -1.15 -3.55
CA GLN A 44 -30.63 -0.84 -2.15
C GLN A 44 -29.59 -1.45 -1.21
N LEU A 45 -29.23 -2.73 -1.40
CA LEU A 45 -28.22 -3.40 -0.59
C LEU A 45 -26.83 -2.79 -0.78
N GLU A 46 -26.46 -2.40 -2.01
CA GLU A 46 -25.22 -1.66 -2.25
C GLU A 46 -25.18 -0.35 -1.48
N LYS A 47 -26.27 0.44 -1.48
CA LYS A 47 -26.35 1.69 -0.70
C LYS A 47 -26.20 1.44 0.80
N VAL A 48 -26.85 0.40 1.33
CA VAL A 48 -26.74 0.01 2.74
C VAL A 48 -25.31 -0.42 3.07
N LEU A 49 -24.69 -1.23 2.21
CA LEU A 49 -23.30 -1.66 2.36
C LEU A 49 -22.34 -0.47 2.35
N SER A 50 -22.46 0.45 1.39
CA SER A 50 -21.65 1.67 1.31
C SER A 50 -21.77 2.49 2.58
N LYS A 51 -22.99 2.74 3.07
CA LYS A 51 -23.22 3.47 4.32
C LYS A 51 -22.60 2.76 5.53
N TYR A 52 -22.73 1.44 5.60
CA TYR A 52 -22.11 0.63 6.65
C TYR A 52 -20.58 0.71 6.61
N LEU A 53 -19.97 0.59 5.42
CA LEU A 53 -18.52 0.69 5.25
C LEU A 53 -18.02 2.09 5.59
N PHE A 54 -18.75 3.16 5.25
CA PHE A 54 -18.43 4.52 5.65
C PHE A 54 -18.35 4.66 7.17
N ASN A 55 -19.38 4.20 7.88
CA ASN A 55 -19.41 4.27 9.35
C ASN A 55 -18.29 3.43 9.99
N ILE A 56 -17.95 2.29 9.38
CA ILE A 56 -16.80 1.47 9.82
C ILE A 56 -15.50 2.23 9.62
N LEU A 57 -15.29 2.87 8.46
CA LEU A 57 -14.09 3.65 8.17
C LEU A 57 -13.96 4.82 9.15
N ASP A 58 -15.03 5.59 9.38
CA ASP A 58 -15.04 6.70 10.34
C ASP A 58 -14.65 6.23 11.74
N ALA A 59 -15.26 5.14 12.22
CA ALA A 59 -14.93 4.57 13.53
C ALA A 59 -13.49 4.07 13.61
N VAL A 60 -12.97 3.44 12.54
CA VAL A 60 -11.62 2.90 12.47
C VAL A 60 -10.57 4.02 12.50
N PHE A 61 -10.75 5.08 11.70
CA PHE A 61 -9.83 6.21 11.67
C PHE A 61 -9.94 7.08 12.93
N PHE A 62 -11.13 7.21 13.51
CA PHE A 62 -11.32 7.84 14.83
C PHE A 62 -10.52 7.10 15.93
N LEU A 63 -10.62 5.77 16.00
CA LEU A 63 -9.85 4.97 16.96
C LEU A 63 -8.34 5.02 16.68
N TYR A 64 -7.96 5.09 15.41
CA TYR A 64 -6.56 5.26 15.01
C TYR A 64 -5.99 6.61 15.46
N ALA A 65 -6.75 7.69 15.32
CA ALA A 65 -6.34 9.03 15.74
C ALA A 65 -5.97 9.08 17.24
N ASN A 66 -6.67 8.31 18.07
CA ASN A 66 -6.40 8.19 19.50
C ASN A 66 -5.18 7.30 19.84
N SER A 67 -4.69 6.47 18.91
CA SER A 67 -3.59 5.54 19.19
C SER A 67 -2.72 5.24 17.96
N LYS A 68 -1.81 6.19 17.65
CA LYS A 68 -0.88 6.11 16.50
C LYS A 68 0.32 5.17 16.75
N ARG A 69 0.07 3.93 17.14
CA ARG A 69 1.11 2.89 17.35
C ARG A 69 1.18 1.95 16.15
N ILE A 70 2.33 1.28 15.98
CA ILE A 70 2.55 0.30 14.89
C ILE A 70 1.46 -0.78 14.89
N ASN A 71 1.18 -1.41 16.04
CA ASN A 71 0.17 -2.48 16.10
C ASN A 71 -1.24 -1.99 15.76
N THR A 72 -1.58 -0.76 16.14
CA THR A 72 -2.86 -0.16 15.73
C THR A 72 -2.90 0.06 14.23
N THR A 73 -1.82 0.59 13.65
CA THR A 73 -1.67 0.80 12.20
C THR A 73 -1.85 -0.50 11.43
N LEU A 74 -1.18 -1.59 11.84
CA LEU A 74 -1.30 -2.91 11.21
C LEU A 74 -2.74 -3.43 11.26
N LYS A 75 -3.44 -3.23 12.38
CA LYS A 75 -4.85 -3.62 12.53
C LYS A 75 -5.78 -2.77 11.65
N VAL A 76 -5.50 -1.48 11.46
CA VAL A 76 -6.23 -0.63 10.49
C VAL A 76 -5.97 -1.13 9.07
N MET A 77 -4.71 -1.36 8.70
CA MET A 77 -4.36 -1.89 7.37
C MET A 77 -5.06 -3.21 7.07
N GLN A 78 -5.18 -4.11 8.04
CA GLN A 78 -5.91 -5.36 7.88
C GLN A 78 -7.39 -5.12 7.56
N ILE A 79 -8.04 -4.21 8.28
CA ILE A 79 -9.44 -3.84 8.02
C ILE A 79 -9.58 -3.24 6.62
N LEU A 80 -8.71 -2.31 6.24
CA LEU A 80 -8.72 -1.71 4.91
C LEU A 80 -8.52 -2.78 3.82
N ASN A 81 -7.57 -3.69 4.00
CA ASN A 81 -7.30 -4.76 3.05
C ASN A 81 -8.50 -5.71 2.89
N ILE A 82 -9.20 -6.06 3.99
CA ILE A 82 -10.45 -6.84 3.94
C ILE A 82 -11.51 -6.11 3.10
N ILE A 83 -11.68 -4.80 3.29
CA ILE A 83 -12.65 -4.00 2.54
C ILE A 83 -12.29 -3.95 1.05
N LEU A 84 -11.01 -3.68 0.73
CA LEU A 84 -10.53 -3.61 -0.65
C LEU A 84 -10.76 -4.94 -1.39
N ILE A 85 -10.32 -6.06 -0.80
CA ILE A 85 -10.50 -7.39 -1.39
C ILE A 85 -11.97 -7.73 -1.56
N TYR A 86 -12.80 -7.43 -0.56
CA TYR A 86 -14.22 -7.70 -0.64
C TYR A 86 -14.89 -6.97 -1.80
N LEU A 87 -14.54 -5.69 -2.01
CA LEU A 87 -15.10 -4.84 -3.06
C LEU A 87 -14.53 -5.13 -4.45
N ASP A 88 -13.28 -5.58 -4.56
CA ASP A 88 -12.63 -5.92 -5.83
C ASP A 88 -12.98 -7.33 -6.33
N ASN A 89 -13.39 -8.24 -5.45
CA ASN A 89 -13.70 -9.61 -5.83
C ASN A 89 -14.98 -9.70 -6.68
N ASN A 90 -14.84 -10.22 -7.90
CA ASN A 90 -15.96 -10.56 -8.77
C ASN A 90 -16.50 -11.96 -8.46
N TYR A 91 -17.78 -12.20 -8.76
CA TYR A 91 -18.30 -13.56 -8.74
C TYR A 91 -17.88 -14.29 -10.01
N SER A 92 -17.28 -15.46 -9.86
CA SER A 92 -17.08 -16.38 -10.98
C SER A 92 -18.22 -17.39 -11.03
N LEU A 93 -18.98 -17.36 -12.11
CA LEU A 93 -19.92 -18.42 -12.47
C LEU A 93 -19.21 -19.42 -13.36
N ARG A 94 -19.27 -20.71 -13.02
CA ARG A 94 -18.96 -21.79 -13.96
C ARG A 94 -20.29 -22.32 -14.48
N VAL A 95 -20.59 -22.05 -15.75
CA VAL A 95 -21.72 -22.68 -16.45
C VAL A 95 -21.12 -23.65 -17.45
N GLY A 96 -21.11 -24.94 -17.12
CA GLY A 96 -20.40 -25.96 -17.90
C GLY A 96 -18.89 -25.71 -17.98
N LYS A 97 -18.31 -25.69 -19.19
CA LYS A 97 -16.89 -25.40 -19.44
C LYS A 97 -16.55 -23.90 -19.49
N ASN A 98 -17.54 -23.00 -19.51
CA ASN A 98 -17.31 -21.56 -19.64
C ASN A 98 -17.40 -20.86 -18.28
N LYS A 99 -16.39 -20.04 -17.99
CA LYS A 99 -16.30 -19.23 -16.77
C LYS A 99 -16.77 -17.81 -17.08
N SER A 100 -18.00 -17.47 -16.74
CA SER A 100 -18.53 -16.10 -16.86
C SER A 100 -18.23 -15.32 -15.57
N ILE A 101 -17.65 -14.12 -15.72
CA ILE A 101 -17.34 -13.22 -14.61
C ILE A 101 -18.51 -12.26 -14.45
N VAL A 102 -19.10 -12.22 -13.26
CA VAL A 102 -20.14 -11.25 -12.90
C VAL A 102 -19.53 -10.23 -11.94
N HIS A 103 -19.57 -8.96 -12.34
CA HIS A 103 -19.20 -7.88 -11.46
C HIS A 103 -20.13 -7.85 -10.24
N ARG A 104 -19.53 -8.03 -9.07
CA ARG A 104 -20.24 -8.13 -7.81
C ARG A 104 -20.89 -6.81 -7.44
N PHE A 105 -20.12 -5.73 -7.50
CA PHE A 105 -20.58 -4.38 -7.16
C PHE A 105 -20.52 -3.45 -8.36
N THR A 106 -21.40 -2.45 -8.39
CA THR A 106 -21.28 -1.35 -9.34
C THR A 106 -19.96 -0.59 -9.14
N GLU A 107 -19.45 -0.01 -10.23
CA GLU A 107 -18.24 0.81 -10.18
C GLU A 107 -18.43 2.01 -9.23
N TYR A 108 -19.58 2.68 -9.30
CA TYR A 108 -19.94 3.79 -8.43
C TYR A 108 -19.78 3.49 -6.94
N THR A 109 -20.33 2.36 -6.47
CA THR A 109 -20.23 1.95 -5.06
C THR A 109 -18.78 1.71 -4.65
N ARG A 110 -17.99 1.04 -5.50
CA ARG A 110 -16.55 0.82 -5.24
C ARG A 110 -15.80 2.14 -5.16
N GLU A 111 -16.06 3.04 -6.11
CA GLU A 111 -15.39 4.34 -6.18
C GLU A 111 -15.62 5.20 -4.95
N ILE A 112 -16.85 5.22 -4.43
CA ILE A 112 -17.20 6.01 -3.25
C ILE A 112 -16.44 5.52 -2.02
N VAL A 113 -16.39 4.21 -1.79
CA VAL A 113 -15.67 3.64 -0.64
C VAL A 113 -14.15 3.82 -0.81
N PHE A 114 -13.61 3.59 -2.00
CA PHE A 114 -12.17 3.76 -2.26
C PHE A 114 -11.73 5.23 -2.13
N LYS A 115 -12.55 6.16 -2.60
CA LYS A 115 -12.31 7.59 -2.40
C LYS A 115 -12.29 7.94 -0.92
N LYS A 116 -13.25 7.42 -0.13
CA LYS A 116 -13.27 7.63 1.34
C LYS A 116 -12.00 7.10 2.01
N ILE A 117 -11.54 5.89 1.67
CA ILE A 117 -10.28 5.33 2.19
C ILE A 117 -9.10 6.26 1.86
N ARG A 118 -9.01 6.71 0.61
CA ARG A 118 -7.96 7.64 0.16
C ARG A 118 -7.99 8.96 0.92
N ASP A 119 -9.16 9.53 1.13
CA ASP A 119 -9.33 10.82 1.82
C ASP A 119 -8.95 10.71 3.30
N GLU A 120 -9.38 9.65 3.99
CA GLU A 120 -8.98 9.39 5.38
C GLU A 120 -7.47 9.20 5.53
N ILE A 121 -6.83 8.44 4.63
CA ILE A 121 -5.36 8.26 4.63
C ILE A 121 -4.67 9.61 4.38
N SER A 122 -5.17 10.43 3.46
CA SER A 122 -4.60 11.75 3.19
C SER A 122 -4.68 12.65 4.44
N VAL A 123 -5.81 12.65 5.15
CA VAL A 123 -5.96 13.38 6.43
C VAL A 123 -4.99 12.89 7.49
N VAL A 124 -4.82 11.57 7.63
CA VAL A 124 -3.86 10.98 8.58
C VAL A 124 -2.43 11.44 8.27
N LEU A 125 -2.02 11.41 7.00
CA LEU A 125 -0.68 11.84 6.59
C LEU A 125 -0.48 13.35 6.83
N GLN A 126 -1.48 14.17 6.50
CA GLN A 126 -1.37 15.62 6.67
C GLN A 126 -1.35 16.07 8.14
N THR A 127 -2.07 15.37 9.02
CA THR A 127 -2.14 15.68 10.46
C THR A 127 -1.01 15.05 11.28
N ALA A 128 -0.28 14.10 10.70
CA ALA A 128 0.91 13.49 11.30
C ALA A 128 2.08 13.53 10.28
N PRO A 129 2.54 14.74 9.91
CA PRO A 129 3.65 14.89 8.98
C PRO A 129 4.93 14.30 9.59
N MET A 130 5.88 13.95 8.71
CA MET A 130 7.10 13.26 9.12
C MET A 130 7.87 14.03 10.22
N ASP A 131 8.23 13.29 11.26
CA ASP A 131 9.07 13.74 12.37
C ASP A 131 10.21 12.73 12.61
N ASP A 132 11.33 13.16 13.16
CA ASP A 132 12.54 12.34 13.34
C ASP A 132 12.28 11.10 14.22
N ASN A 133 11.27 11.15 15.10
CA ASN A 133 10.94 10.10 16.08
C ASN A 133 9.74 9.20 15.72
N VAL A 134 8.89 9.59 14.77
CA VAL A 134 7.63 8.89 14.43
C VAL A 134 7.50 8.77 12.91
N GLN A 135 8.27 7.85 12.34
CA GLN A 135 8.49 7.79 10.89
C GLN A 135 7.73 6.68 10.18
N LEU A 136 7.40 5.57 10.85
CA LEU A 136 7.11 4.32 10.13
C LEU A 136 5.62 3.98 10.08
N GLU A 137 4.86 4.36 11.12
CA GLU A 137 3.46 4.01 11.27
C GLU A 137 2.63 4.56 10.11
N THR A 138 2.76 5.85 9.84
CA THR A 138 1.94 6.52 8.82
C THR A 138 2.35 6.12 7.40
N LEU A 139 3.64 5.80 7.19
CA LEU A 139 4.15 5.32 5.91
C LEU A 139 3.56 3.99 5.47
N TYR A 140 3.15 3.11 6.40
CA TYR A 140 2.55 1.84 6.02
C TYR A 140 1.22 2.00 5.27
N PHE A 141 0.50 3.11 5.45
CA PHE A 141 -0.70 3.39 4.63
C PHE A 141 -0.38 3.59 3.15
N LEU A 142 0.84 3.99 2.80
CA LEU A 142 1.26 4.07 1.40
C LEU A 142 1.25 2.69 0.73
N ILE A 143 1.50 1.62 1.47
CA ILE A 143 1.42 0.24 0.95
C ILE A 143 -0.02 -0.09 0.55
N ILE A 144 -1.02 0.31 1.35
CA ILE A 144 -2.44 0.15 1.02
C ILE A 144 -2.82 1.02 -0.19
N LEU A 145 -2.41 2.28 -0.23
CA LEU A 145 -2.69 3.14 -1.38
C LEU A 145 -2.08 2.57 -2.66
N ARG A 146 -0.88 1.97 -2.58
CA ARG A 146 -0.20 1.35 -3.73
C ARG A 146 -0.96 0.16 -4.29
N SER A 147 -1.68 -0.62 -3.47
CA SER A 147 -2.49 -1.74 -3.96
C SER A 147 -3.79 -1.30 -4.63
N MET A 148 -4.23 -0.07 -4.37
CA MET A 148 -5.38 0.52 -5.05
C MET A 148 -5.00 1.03 -6.46
N ASN A 149 -6.03 1.27 -7.28
CA ASN A 149 -5.86 1.88 -8.61
C ASN A 149 -5.14 3.24 -8.50
N SER A 150 -4.30 3.56 -9.49
CA SER A 150 -3.50 4.79 -9.53
C SER A 150 -4.30 6.08 -9.40
N LYS A 151 -5.58 6.09 -9.76
CA LYS A 151 -6.47 7.25 -9.55
C LYS A 151 -6.66 7.63 -8.07
N TYR A 152 -6.39 6.72 -7.14
CA TYR A 152 -6.46 6.96 -5.69
C TYR A 152 -5.09 7.23 -5.06
N HIS A 153 -4.02 7.29 -5.86
CA HIS A 153 -2.70 7.65 -5.34
C HIS A 153 -2.67 9.14 -4.98
N LEU A 154 -1.80 9.48 -4.04
CA LEU A 154 -1.59 10.86 -3.61
C LEU A 154 -0.92 11.63 -4.74
N SER A 155 -1.21 12.92 -4.81
CA SER A 155 -0.53 13.83 -5.72
C SER A 155 0.90 14.11 -5.23
N LEU A 156 1.75 14.60 -6.14
CA LEU A 156 3.11 15.05 -5.80
C LEU A 156 3.10 16.07 -4.66
N LEU A 157 2.19 17.05 -4.72
CA LEU A 157 2.05 18.09 -3.71
C LEU A 157 1.68 17.54 -2.33
N GLU A 158 0.82 16.52 -2.26
CA GLU A 158 0.45 15.89 -0.99
C GLU A 158 1.64 15.16 -0.35
N ILE A 159 2.43 14.44 -1.16
CA ILE A 159 3.65 13.77 -0.68
C ILE A 159 4.69 14.79 -0.23
N GLU A 160 4.93 15.86 -0.99
CA GLU A 160 5.88 16.91 -0.61
C GLU A 160 5.49 17.60 0.71
N ARG A 161 4.19 17.87 0.89
CA ARG A 161 3.65 18.41 2.15
C ARG A 161 3.87 17.45 3.31
N TYR A 162 3.57 16.16 3.12
CA TYR A 162 3.77 15.13 4.14
C TYR A 162 5.25 14.97 4.54
N LEU A 163 6.15 14.98 3.56
CA LEU A 163 7.60 14.91 3.75
C LEU A 163 8.20 16.23 4.27
N ARG A 164 7.40 17.31 4.38
CA ARG A 164 7.85 18.65 4.79
C ARG A 164 9.00 19.18 3.93
N ILE A 165 8.99 18.85 2.64
CA ILE A 165 9.98 19.39 1.70
C ILE A 165 9.66 20.86 1.47
N ARG A 166 10.63 21.73 1.74
CA ARG A 166 10.51 23.16 1.41
C ARG A 166 11.51 23.51 0.34
N TYR A 167 11.07 24.31 -0.62
CA TYR A 167 11.90 24.85 -1.68
C TYR A 167 12.25 26.31 -1.35
N ASN A 168 13.42 26.75 -1.79
CA ASN A 168 13.78 28.16 -1.90
C ASN A 168 13.05 28.79 -3.10
N ASN A 169 13.14 30.11 -3.21
CA ASN A 169 12.61 30.89 -4.33
C ASN A 169 13.15 30.39 -5.69
N ASP A 170 14.39 29.87 -5.69
CA ASP A 170 15.05 29.32 -6.88
C ASP A 170 14.72 27.84 -7.16
N ARG A 171 13.68 27.29 -6.50
CA ARG A 171 13.31 25.85 -6.53
C ARG A 171 14.38 24.89 -6.01
N THR A 172 15.46 25.36 -5.39
CA THR A 172 16.41 24.49 -4.68
C THR A 172 15.81 24.04 -3.35
N ILE A 173 16.05 22.80 -2.92
CA ILE A 173 15.49 22.29 -1.67
C ILE A 173 16.15 22.98 -0.48
N LYS A 174 15.34 23.68 0.31
CA LYS A 174 15.73 24.37 1.55
C LYS A 174 15.84 23.38 2.71
N THR A 175 14.86 22.51 2.85
CA THR A 175 14.80 21.51 3.92
C THR A 175 14.35 20.17 3.37
N PHE A 176 15.14 19.15 3.66
CA PHE A 176 14.83 17.76 3.33
C PHE A 176 14.68 16.96 4.63
N PRO A 177 13.65 16.09 4.76
CA PRO A 177 13.45 15.34 5.99
C PRO A 177 14.58 14.33 6.22
N LYS A 178 14.94 14.08 7.48
CA LYS A 178 15.86 12.99 7.81
C LYS A 178 15.13 11.66 7.71
N LEU A 179 15.20 11.03 6.55
CA LEU A 179 14.58 9.72 6.33
C LEU A 179 15.46 8.59 6.89
N ASN A 180 14.86 7.67 7.63
CA ASN A 180 15.46 6.37 7.90
C ASN A 180 15.46 5.50 6.63
N MET A 181 16.29 4.46 6.59
CA MET A 181 16.46 3.65 5.37
C MET A 181 15.17 2.88 5.02
N LEU A 182 14.41 2.47 6.03
CA LEU A 182 13.12 1.81 5.84
C LEU A 182 12.06 2.74 5.21
N ALA A 183 12.02 4.01 5.61
CA ALA A 183 11.14 5.01 5.02
C ALA A 183 11.48 5.25 3.56
N VAL A 184 12.77 5.32 3.23
CA VAL A 184 13.22 5.40 1.84
C VAL A 184 12.73 4.19 1.03
N THR A 185 12.88 2.98 1.57
CA THR A 185 12.38 1.75 0.93
C THR A 185 10.86 1.82 0.67
N ILE A 186 10.06 2.23 1.65
CA ILE A 186 8.60 2.34 1.51
C ILE A 186 8.22 3.42 0.47
N LEU A 187 8.89 4.56 0.47
CA LEU A 187 8.64 5.64 -0.50
C LEU A 187 9.00 5.20 -1.93
N VAL A 188 10.17 4.58 -2.12
CA VAL A 188 10.59 4.06 -3.43
C VAL A 188 9.60 2.98 -3.92
N TYR A 189 9.14 2.11 -3.01
CA TYR A 189 8.11 1.12 -3.32
C TYR A 189 6.79 1.77 -3.75
N TYR A 190 6.34 2.79 -3.01
CA TYR A 190 5.11 3.53 -3.31
C TYR A 190 5.15 4.25 -4.66
N PHE A 191 6.26 4.93 -4.96
CA PHE A 191 6.41 5.63 -6.24
C PHE A 191 6.48 4.63 -7.41
N GLY A 192 7.27 3.58 -7.25
CA GLY A 192 7.53 2.62 -8.33
C GLY A 192 8.01 3.33 -9.60
N ASN A 193 7.32 3.06 -10.72
CA ASN A 193 7.58 3.68 -12.02
C ASN A 193 6.60 4.82 -12.39
N ALA A 194 5.89 5.39 -11.42
CA ALA A 194 4.96 6.48 -11.71
C ALA A 194 5.71 7.75 -12.16
N LYS A 195 5.31 8.29 -13.32
CA LYS A 195 5.98 9.43 -13.97
C LYS A 195 6.01 10.68 -13.09
N GLN A 196 4.93 10.94 -12.37
CA GLN A 196 4.78 12.12 -11.50
C GLN A 196 5.79 12.17 -10.34
N PHE A 197 6.44 11.05 -10.00
CA PHE A 197 7.36 10.95 -8.88
C PHE A 197 8.82 10.72 -9.31
N ILE A 198 9.15 10.80 -10.61
CA ILE A 198 10.51 10.47 -11.08
C ILE A 198 11.56 11.36 -10.40
N ASP A 199 11.33 12.67 -10.38
CA ASP A 199 12.29 13.64 -9.84
C ASP A 199 12.43 13.50 -8.32
N LEU A 200 11.29 13.44 -7.61
CA LEU A 200 11.26 13.26 -6.17
C LEU A 200 11.90 11.92 -5.74
N LYS A 201 11.63 10.83 -6.47
CA LYS A 201 12.26 9.52 -6.23
C LYS A 201 13.77 9.61 -6.41
N ASN A 202 14.24 10.22 -7.50
CA ASN A 202 15.68 10.37 -7.75
C ASN A 202 16.35 11.16 -6.63
N LEU A 203 15.72 12.24 -6.19
CA LEU A 203 16.19 13.07 -5.09
C LEU A 203 16.31 12.30 -3.77
N ILE A 204 15.26 11.55 -3.39
CA ILE A 204 15.27 10.72 -2.17
C ILE A 204 16.37 9.67 -2.23
N VAL A 205 16.53 9.00 -3.38
CA VAL A 205 17.56 7.98 -3.58
C VAL A 205 18.97 8.59 -3.49
N ASP A 206 19.19 9.77 -4.07
CA ASP A 206 20.49 10.46 -4.01
C ASP A 206 20.80 10.95 -2.59
N HIS A 207 19.80 11.44 -1.86
CA HIS A 207 19.96 11.83 -0.47
C HIS A 207 20.30 10.63 0.43
N ALA A 208 19.63 9.48 0.22
CA ALA A 208 19.93 8.25 0.94
C ALA A 208 21.37 7.77 0.67
N LEU A 209 21.81 7.82 -0.60
CA LEU A 209 23.17 7.47 -0.97
C LEU A 209 24.20 8.42 -0.34
N LYS A 210 23.92 9.72 -0.30
CA LYS A 210 24.77 10.72 0.38
C LYS A 210 24.90 10.40 1.87
N LYS A 211 23.78 10.12 2.54
CA LYS A 211 23.76 9.77 3.97
C LYS A 211 24.62 8.54 4.30
N ILE A 212 24.61 7.51 3.44
CA ILE A 212 25.50 6.34 3.61
C ILE A 212 26.96 6.75 3.46
N ASN A 213 27.27 7.62 2.49
CA ASN A 213 28.63 8.08 2.22
C ASN A 213 29.19 9.07 3.24
N GLU A 214 28.35 9.72 4.05
CA GLU A 214 28.79 10.60 5.14
C GLU A 214 29.33 9.80 6.35
N ILE A 215 28.99 8.51 6.46
CA ILE A 215 29.43 7.64 7.55
C ILE A 215 30.88 7.20 7.28
N PRO A 216 31.76 7.08 8.29
CA PRO A 216 33.10 6.54 8.08
C PRO A 216 33.07 5.12 7.51
N ALA A 217 33.94 4.82 6.52
CA ALA A 217 33.98 3.53 5.84
C ALA A 217 34.03 2.34 6.83
N ASN A 218 34.81 2.49 7.90
CA ASN A 218 34.98 1.50 8.98
C ASN A 218 33.68 1.11 9.69
N ARG A 219 32.65 1.96 9.65
CA ARG A 219 31.34 1.71 10.28
C ARG A 219 30.28 1.27 9.28
N ARG A 220 30.48 1.49 7.98
CA ARG A 220 29.48 1.18 6.95
C ARG A 220 29.25 -0.32 6.80
N TYR A 221 30.32 -1.12 6.81
CA TYR A 221 30.25 -2.58 6.65
C TYR A 221 29.86 -3.31 7.95
N ILE A 222 29.81 -2.62 9.09
CA ILE A 222 29.39 -3.21 10.37
C ILE A 222 27.89 -3.01 10.59
N SER A 223 27.31 -1.96 10.01
CA SER A 223 25.88 -1.69 10.13
C SER A 223 25.07 -2.61 9.21
N ALA A 224 24.37 -3.56 9.83
CA ALA A 224 23.42 -4.42 9.14
C ALA A 224 22.34 -3.61 8.41
N GLU A 225 21.88 -2.47 8.95
CA GLU A 225 20.86 -1.62 8.33
C GLU A 225 21.30 -1.14 6.93
N TYR A 226 22.53 -0.61 6.81
CA TYR A 226 23.02 -0.10 5.52
C TYR A 226 23.33 -1.20 4.53
N ILE A 227 23.79 -2.37 4.99
CA ILE A 227 24.01 -3.53 4.12
C ILE A 227 22.68 -4.04 3.58
N ILE A 228 21.70 -4.28 4.45
CA ILE A 228 20.35 -4.72 4.06
C ILE A 228 19.75 -3.72 3.06
N PHE A 229 19.82 -2.42 3.37
CA PHE A 229 19.31 -1.38 2.49
C PHE A 229 20.04 -1.36 1.13
N ALA A 230 21.37 -1.45 1.10
CA ALA A 230 22.12 -1.45 -0.16
C ALA A 230 21.77 -2.66 -1.04
N LEU A 231 21.59 -3.84 -0.44
CA LEU A 231 21.13 -5.05 -1.14
C LEU A 231 19.71 -4.90 -1.67
N ASP A 232 18.80 -4.33 -0.87
CA ASP A 232 17.42 -4.07 -1.29
C ASP A 232 17.36 -3.04 -2.42
N MET A 233 18.15 -1.96 -2.36
CA MET A 233 18.26 -0.99 -3.45
C MET A 233 18.88 -1.60 -4.71
N ALA A 234 19.81 -2.55 -4.57
CA ALA A 234 20.40 -3.27 -5.69
C ALA A 234 19.41 -4.22 -6.39
N ALA A 235 18.51 -4.84 -5.63
CA ALA A 235 17.41 -5.66 -6.16
C ALA A 235 16.22 -4.81 -6.67
N CYS A 236 16.10 -3.55 -6.23
CA CYS A 236 14.94 -2.71 -6.53
C CYS A 236 14.76 -2.44 -8.04
N PRO A 237 13.63 -2.84 -8.66
CA PRO A 237 13.38 -2.64 -10.09
C PRO A 237 13.14 -1.17 -10.46
N TYR A 238 12.82 -0.32 -9.48
CA TYR A 238 12.40 1.06 -9.68
C TYR A 238 13.56 2.08 -9.69
N ILE A 239 14.80 1.61 -9.48
CA ILE A 239 16.01 2.42 -9.45
C ILE A 239 16.86 2.13 -10.70
N TYR A 240 17.54 3.16 -11.23
CA TYR A 240 18.44 3.00 -12.37
C TYR A 240 19.62 2.07 -12.06
N PRO A 241 20.03 1.19 -12.98
CA PRO A 241 21.14 0.26 -12.76
C PRO A 241 22.44 0.93 -12.30
N SER A 242 22.75 2.12 -12.80
CA SER A 242 23.91 2.90 -12.39
C SER A 242 23.88 3.27 -10.90
N LYS A 243 22.71 3.65 -10.36
CA LYS A 243 22.53 3.96 -8.95
C LYS A 243 22.56 2.71 -8.07
N ARG A 244 22.05 1.57 -8.56
CA ARG A 244 22.13 0.28 -7.86
C ARG A 244 23.57 -0.12 -7.53
N ILE A 245 24.47 0.02 -8.51
CA ILE A 245 25.90 -0.24 -8.33
C ILE A 245 26.49 0.73 -7.30
N LYS A 246 26.12 2.02 -7.34
CA LYS A 246 26.63 3.01 -6.36
C LYS A 246 26.27 2.66 -4.91
N PHE A 247 25.10 2.08 -4.65
CA PHE A 247 24.75 1.62 -3.29
C PHE A 247 25.66 0.48 -2.83
N LEU A 248 25.96 -0.48 -3.70
CA LEU A 248 26.90 -1.56 -3.39
C LEU A 248 28.32 -1.03 -3.13
N GLN A 249 28.76 -0.06 -3.94
CA GLN A 249 30.05 0.61 -3.72
C GLN A 249 30.09 1.37 -2.39
N ALA A 250 28.98 1.99 -1.98
CA ALA A 250 28.91 2.73 -0.72
C ALA A 250 29.13 1.84 0.51
N VAL A 251 28.83 0.53 0.40
CA VAL A 251 29.06 -0.47 1.46
C VAL A 251 30.34 -1.30 1.25
N GLY A 252 31.20 -0.93 0.30
CA GLY A 252 32.55 -1.50 0.14
C GLY A 252 32.71 -2.51 -1.00
N VAL A 253 31.69 -2.73 -1.83
CA VAL A 253 31.79 -3.66 -2.98
C VAL A 253 32.48 -2.98 -4.17
N SER A 254 33.40 -3.68 -4.85
CA SER A 254 34.03 -3.12 -6.05
C SER A 254 33.03 -2.92 -7.18
N ARG A 255 33.37 -2.07 -8.16
CA ARG A 255 32.48 -1.84 -9.33
C ARG A 255 32.24 -3.11 -10.15
N ALA A 256 33.24 -3.99 -10.25
CA ALA A 256 33.14 -5.23 -11.01
C ALA A 256 32.20 -6.23 -10.34
N GLU A 257 32.41 -6.47 -9.04
CA GLU A 257 31.52 -7.31 -8.22
C GLU A 257 30.11 -6.73 -8.17
N GLY A 258 29.96 -5.41 -8.01
CA GLY A 258 28.65 -4.77 -8.00
C GLY A 258 27.85 -4.99 -9.29
N LYS A 259 28.52 -5.03 -10.46
CA LYS A 259 27.88 -5.39 -11.73
C LYS A 259 27.44 -6.86 -11.75
N GLN A 260 28.27 -7.77 -11.23
CA GLN A 260 27.94 -9.19 -11.14
C GLN A 260 26.73 -9.40 -10.22
N ILE A 261 26.71 -8.76 -9.06
CA ILE A 261 25.58 -8.80 -8.12
C ILE A 261 24.31 -8.26 -8.78
N VAL A 262 24.35 -7.08 -9.42
CA VAL A 262 23.17 -6.52 -10.10
C VAL A 262 22.67 -7.42 -11.23
N ASN A 263 23.56 -8.12 -11.94
CA ASN A 263 23.16 -9.11 -12.93
C ASN A 263 22.50 -10.33 -12.29
N TYR A 264 23.05 -10.86 -11.20
CA TYR A 264 22.46 -11.95 -10.43
C TYR A 264 21.05 -11.60 -9.89
N MET A 265 20.85 -10.36 -9.44
CA MET A 265 19.55 -9.87 -8.96
C MET A 265 18.46 -9.78 -10.05
N LYS A 266 18.81 -9.94 -11.34
CA LYS A 266 17.80 -10.08 -12.41
C LYS A 266 17.06 -11.41 -12.31
N GLU A 267 17.77 -12.44 -11.85
CA GLU A 267 17.23 -13.79 -11.62
C GLU A 267 16.65 -13.89 -10.20
N GLN A 268 17.42 -13.47 -9.19
CA GLN A 268 16.98 -13.35 -7.81
C GLN A 268 16.35 -11.98 -7.55
N LYS A 269 15.05 -11.87 -7.88
CA LYS A 269 14.32 -10.59 -7.89
C LYS A 269 14.13 -9.95 -6.51
N TYR A 270 14.35 -10.68 -5.43
CA TYR A 270 14.09 -10.22 -4.06
C TYR A 270 15.22 -10.66 -3.12
N MET A 271 15.59 -9.77 -2.20
CA MET A 271 16.48 -10.08 -1.08
C MET A 271 15.70 -10.04 0.23
N PHE A 272 15.41 -8.84 0.73
CA PHE A 272 14.61 -8.65 1.96
C PHE A 272 13.27 -8.00 1.64
N THR A 273 13.24 -7.08 0.67
CA THR A 273 12.02 -6.44 0.21
C THR A 273 11.47 -7.11 -1.05
N LYS A 274 10.20 -7.53 -1.00
CA LYS A 274 9.47 -7.98 -2.18
C LYS A 274 8.93 -6.78 -2.97
N TRP A 275 9.65 -6.34 -4.00
CA TRP A 275 9.31 -5.12 -4.75
C TRP A 275 8.08 -5.23 -5.66
N THR A 276 7.72 -6.44 -6.08
CA THR A 276 6.64 -6.70 -7.05
C THR A 276 5.75 -7.84 -6.57
N SER A 277 4.46 -7.78 -6.94
CA SER A 277 3.47 -8.82 -6.62
C SER A 277 3.37 -9.12 -5.12
N ILE A 278 3.31 -8.08 -4.28
CA ILE A 278 3.06 -8.22 -2.84
C ILE A 278 1.61 -8.64 -2.64
N ASP A 279 1.40 -9.71 -1.88
CA ASP A 279 0.08 -10.05 -1.34
C ASP A 279 -0.01 -9.49 0.08
N ILE A 280 -0.58 -8.28 0.20
CA ILE A 280 -0.71 -7.56 1.48
C ILE A 280 -1.43 -8.42 2.52
N THR A 281 -2.41 -9.24 2.10
CA THR A 281 -3.16 -10.12 3.00
C THR A 281 -2.25 -11.13 3.66
N LYS A 282 -1.41 -11.80 2.86
CA LYS A 282 -0.46 -12.79 3.34
C LYS A 282 0.57 -12.17 4.27
N GLU A 283 1.13 -11.02 3.88
CA GLU A 283 2.15 -10.33 4.67
C GLU A 283 1.60 -9.80 6.01
N LEU A 284 0.38 -9.25 6.03
CA LEU A 284 -0.26 -8.80 7.26
C LEU A 284 -0.60 -9.96 8.19
N ASN A 285 -1.13 -11.06 7.66
CA ASN A 285 -1.47 -12.24 8.47
C ASN A 285 -0.22 -12.89 9.07
N ALA A 286 0.89 -12.96 8.32
CA ALA A 286 2.16 -13.46 8.83
C ALA A 286 2.67 -12.61 10.01
N LYS A 287 2.62 -11.28 9.89
CA LYS A 287 3.04 -10.37 10.98
C LYS A 287 2.17 -10.49 12.23
N ILE A 288 0.86 -10.65 12.08
CA ILE A 288 -0.06 -10.81 13.22
C ILE A 288 0.14 -12.18 13.90
N SER A 289 0.39 -13.24 13.13
CA SER A 289 0.63 -14.59 13.68
C SER A 289 1.88 -14.70 14.56
N GLN A 290 2.79 -13.73 14.45
CA GLN A 290 4.00 -13.62 15.28
C GLN A 290 3.79 -12.78 16.55
N GLU A 291 2.62 -12.14 16.74
CA GLU A 291 2.28 -11.46 18.00
C GLU A 291 1.97 -12.53 19.08
N VAL A 292 2.96 -12.85 19.91
CA VAL A 292 2.88 -13.89 20.98
C VAL A 292 1.91 -13.50 22.11
N TYR A 293 1.46 -12.24 22.17
CA TYR A 293 0.51 -11.76 23.16
C TYR A 293 -0.72 -11.18 22.46
N SER A 294 -1.76 -12.01 22.33
CA SER A 294 -3.12 -11.62 21.96
C SER A 294 -4.04 -11.56 23.17
#